data_AF-A0A3L6JH36-F1
#
_entry.id   AF-A0A3L6JH36-F1
#
_cell.length_a   1.000
_cell.length_b   1.000
_cell.length_c   1.000
_cell.angle_alpha   90.00
_cell.angle_beta   90.00
_cell.angle_gamma   90.00
#
_symmetry.space_group_name_H-M   'P 1'
#
loop_
_entity.id
_entity.type
_entity.pdbx_description
1 polymer ?
#
loop_
_entity_poly.entity_id
_entity_poly.type
_entity_poly.pdbx_seq_one_letter_code
_entity_poly.pdbx_strand_id
1 'polypeptide(L)'
;MVSKQPLDSKRIWIKRAAYLALATGVLVGMPLVLVVIADLTGVIHFSEIFGPLVWWNELSGPSFVVAFFAILLIVAVIIYFLAKMFDTSQGAW
;
A
#
# COMPACT_ATOMS: atom_id res chain seq x y z
N MET A 1 31.00 -10.59 -29.06
CA MET A 1 30.90 -10.05 -27.69
C MET A 1 29.91 -8.90 -27.72
N VAL A 2 28.71 -9.09 -27.19
CA VAL A 2 27.71 -8.00 -27.08
C VAL A 2 28.22 -7.04 -26.01
N SER A 3 28.67 -5.86 -26.41
CA SER A 3 29.02 -4.80 -25.47
C SER A 3 27.77 -4.44 -24.68
N LYS A 4 27.73 -4.80 -23.40
CA LYS A 4 26.76 -4.25 -22.45
C LYS A 4 27.07 -2.76 -22.35
N GLN A 5 26.38 -1.94 -23.14
CA GLN A 5 26.40 -0.49 -22.94
C GLN A 5 26.05 -0.21 -21.48
N PRO A 6 26.81 0.66 -20.79
CA PRO A 6 26.47 1.03 -19.42
C PRO A 6 25.04 1.58 -19.45
N LEU A 7 24.12 0.91 -18.74
CA LEU A 7 22.75 1.37 -18.61
C LEU A 7 22.82 2.82 -18.10
N ASP A 8 22.29 3.74 -18.90
CA ASP A 8 22.30 5.18 -18.63
C ASP A 8 21.85 5.42 -17.18
N SER A 9 22.78 5.87 -16.34
CA SER A 9 22.60 6.02 -14.89
C SER A 9 21.33 6.82 -14.56
N LYS A 10 21.01 7.82 -15.39
CA LYS A 10 19.77 8.61 -15.27
C LYS A 10 18.50 7.75 -15.35
N ARG A 11 18.46 6.79 -16.26
CA ARG A 11 17.30 5.91 -16.46
C ARG A 11 17.08 4.97 -15.28
N ILE A 12 18.14 4.54 -14.60
CA ILE A 12 18.06 3.73 -13.37
C ILE A 12 17.48 4.58 -12.24
N TRP A 13 17.97 5.80 -12.05
CA TRP A 13 17.46 6.72 -11.02
C TRP A 13 16.00 7.11 -11.23
N ILE A 14 15.57 7.35 -12.47
CA ILE A 14 14.15 7.61 -12.79
C ILE A 14 13.27 6.43 -12.40
N LYS A 15 13.70 5.19 -12.70
CA LYS A 15 12.94 3.99 -12.31
C LYS A 15 12.84 3.86 -10.79
N ARG A 16 13.92 4.16 -10.05
CA ARG A 16 13.91 4.16 -8.58
C ARG A 16 12.95 5.20 -8.03
N ALA A 17 13.00 6.42 -8.55
CA ALA A 17 12.08 7.49 -8.17
C ALA A 17 10.62 7.11 -8.46
N ALA A 18 10.36 6.42 -9.58
CA ALA A 18 9.02 5.93 -9.91
C ALA A 18 8.51 4.88 -8.90
N TYR A 19 9.33 3.89 -8.53
CA TYR A 19 8.94 2.91 -7.51
C TYR A 19 8.73 3.55 -6.14
N LEU A 20 9.56 4.52 -5.76
CA LEU A 20 9.37 5.29 -4.53
C LEU A 20 8.06 6.08 -4.56
N ALA A 21 7.78 6.79 -5.66
CA ALA A 21 6.55 7.54 -5.83
C ALA A 21 5.31 6.64 -5.78
N LEU A 22 5.37 5.43 -6.37
CA LEU A 22 4.31 4.44 -6.26
C LEU A 22 4.11 3.95 -4.82
N ALA A 23 5.19 3.63 -4.10
CA ALA A 23 5.13 3.23 -2.70
C ALA A 23 4.51 4.34 -1.83
N THR A 24 4.93 5.59 -2.01
CA THR A 24 4.34 6.75 -1.34
C THR A 24 2.88 6.94 -1.73
N GLY A 25 2.54 6.79 -3.01
CA GLY A 25 1.16 6.89 -3.50
C GLY A 25 0.24 5.84 -2.87
N VAL A 26 0.69 4.60 -2.75
CA VAL A 26 -0.05 3.53 -2.06
C VAL A 26 -0.23 3.85 -0.58
N LEU A 27 0.82 4.34 0.09
CA LEU A 27 0.74 4.73 1.50
C LEU A 27 -0.26 5.88 1.72
N VAL A 28 -0.20 6.92 0.90
CA VAL A 28 -1.11 8.08 0.98
C VAL A 28 -2.53 7.70 0.56
N GLY A 29 -2.70 6.73 -0.33
CA GLY A 29 -4.01 6.20 -0.75
C GLY A 29 -4.65 5.24 0.24
N MET A 30 -3.89 4.70 1.20
CA MET A 30 -4.38 3.74 2.19
C MET A 30 -5.64 4.21 2.94
N PRO A 31 -5.74 5.46 3.45
CA PRO A 31 -6.96 5.93 4.12
C PRO A 31 -8.21 5.83 3.24
N LEU A 32 -8.11 6.10 1.94
CA LEU A 32 -9.25 5.98 1.01
C LEU A 32 -9.72 4.54 0.89
N VAL A 33 -8.78 3.59 0.79
CA VAL A 33 -9.09 2.16 0.74
C VAL A 33 -9.79 1.72 2.04
N LEU A 34 -9.32 2.19 3.18
CA LEU A 34 -9.93 1.88 4.48
C LEU A 34 -11.34 2.46 4.62
N VAL A 35 -11.60 3.65 4.08
CA VAL A 35 -12.96 4.23 4.04
C VAL A 35 -13.89 3.36 3.18
N VAL A 36 -13.44 2.93 2.00
CA VAL A 36 -14.22 2.03 1.15
C VAL A 36 -14.52 0.71 1.87
N ILE A 37 -13.56 0.14 2.58
CA ILE A 37 -13.78 -1.07 3.39
C ILE A 37 -14.79 -0.80 4.50
N ALA A 38 -14.68 0.32 5.21
CA ALA A 38 -15.59 0.68 6.28
C ALA A 38 -17.03 0.88 5.78
N ASP A 39 -17.19 1.38 4.55
CA ASP A 39 -18.50 1.50 3.89
C ASP A 39 -19.05 0.12 3.49
N LEU A 40 -18.24 -0.70 2.80
CA LEU A 40 -18.63 -2.06 2.37
C LEU A 40 -18.96 -2.99 3.53
N THR A 41 -18.32 -2.80 4.68
CA THR A 41 -18.56 -3.58 5.89
C THR A 41 -19.68 -2.98 6.77
N GLY A 42 -20.28 -1.87 6.35
CA GLY A 42 -21.39 -1.21 7.05
C GLY A 42 -21.00 -0.50 8.35
N VAL A 43 -19.69 -0.37 8.61
CA VAL A 43 -19.14 0.21 9.86
C VAL A 43 -19.52 1.66 10.00
N ILE A 44 -19.41 2.42 8.91
CA ILE A 44 -19.73 3.86 8.90
C ILE A 44 -21.20 4.05 9.27
N HIS A 45 -22.11 3.43 8.52
CA HIS A 45 -23.55 3.52 8.72
C HIS A 45 -23.98 3.04 10.12
N PHE A 46 -23.42 1.92 10.59
CA PHE A 46 -23.75 1.41 11.93
C PHE A 46 -23.25 2.36 13.03
N SER A 47 -22.02 2.86 12.91
CA SER A 47 -21.42 3.76 13.90
C SER A 47 -22.14 5.11 13.97
N GLU A 48 -22.73 5.58 12.87
CA GLU A 48 -23.56 6.79 12.84
C GLU A 48 -24.89 6.62 13.57
N ILE A 49 -25.50 5.43 13.50
CA ILE A 49 -26.81 5.15 14.11
C ILE A 49 -26.67 4.82 15.60
N PHE A 50 -25.74 3.92 15.95
CA PHE A 50 -25.63 3.34 17.29
C PHE A 50 -24.44 3.88 18.09
N GLY A 51 -23.58 4.67 17.47
CA GLY A 51 -22.34 5.17 18.06
C GLY A 51 -21.17 4.19 17.88
N PRO A 52 -19.93 4.71 17.81
CA PRO A 52 -18.74 3.91 17.51
C PRO A 52 -18.36 2.91 18.63
N LEU A 53 -18.72 3.21 19.89
CA LEU A 53 -18.40 2.34 21.03
C LEU A 53 -19.23 1.05 21.02
N VAL A 54 -20.49 1.12 20.58
CA VAL A 54 -21.37 -0.05 20.46
C VAL A 54 -20.86 -0.97 19.37
N TRP A 55 -20.49 -0.40 18.21
CA TRP A 55 -19.90 -1.16 17.13
C TRP A 55 -18.63 -1.91 17.56
N TRP A 56 -17.72 -1.22 18.27
CA TRP A 56 -16.45 -1.82 18.69
C TRP A 56 -16.64 -3.02 19.61
N ASN A 57 -17.62 -2.95 20.52
CA ASN A 57 -17.85 -4.00 21.51
C ASN A 57 -18.69 -5.18 20.98
N GLU A 58 -19.56 -4.95 20.00
CA GLU A 58 -20.59 -5.93 19.63
C GLU A 58 -20.41 -6.53 18.23
N LEU A 59 -19.86 -5.78 17.27
CA LEU A 59 -19.94 -6.13 15.84
C LEU A 59 -18.66 -5.89 15.04
N SER A 60 -17.58 -5.48 15.69
CA SER A 60 -16.30 -5.12 15.04
C SER A 60 -15.51 -6.30 14.48
N GLY A 61 -15.80 -7.53 14.88
CA GLY A 61 -14.99 -8.71 14.54
C GLY A 61 -14.76 -8.88 13.03
N PRO A 62 -15.81 -9.06 12.21
CA PRO A 62 -15.64 -9.31 10.77
C PRO A 62 -14.98 -8.16 10.02
N SER A 63 -15.38 -6.93 10.30
CA SER A 63 -14.88 -5.70 9.70
C SER A 63 -13.42 -5.42 10.09
N PHE A 64 -13.04 -5.72 11.33
CA PHE A 64 -11.65 -5.68 11.78
C PHE A 64 -10.78 -6.66 10.98
N VAL A 65 -11.25 -7.90 10.79
CA VAL A 65 -10.50 -8.92 10.02
C VAL A 65 -10.29 -8.48 8.57
N VAL A 66 -11.34 -7.92 7.93
CA VAL A 66 -11.23 -7.40 6.56
C VAL A 66 -10.23 -6.24 6.49
N ALA A 67 -10.31 -5.28 7.40
CA ALA A 67 -9.38 -4.16 7.47
C ALA A 67 -7.93 -4.62 7.73
N PHE A 68 -7.74 -5.61 8.61
CA PHE A 68 -6.43 -6.18 8.92
C PHE A 68 -5.77 -6.78 7.68
N PHE A 69 -6.48 -7.64 6.94
CA PHE A 69 -5.93 -8.24 5.71
C PHE A 69 -5.69 -7.19 4.61
N ALA A 70 -6.54 -6.17 4.52
CA ALA A 70 -6.31 -5.08 3.58
C ALA A 70 -5.03 -4.30 3.90
N ILE A 71 -4.76 -3.99 5.18
CA ILE A 71 -3.52 -3.33 5.60
C ILE A 71 -2.31 -4.22 5.29
N LEU A 72 -2.38 -5.53 5.60
CA LEU A 72 -1.30 -6.46 5.27
C LEU A 72 -1.00 -6.48 3.76
N LEU A 73 -2.04 -6.47 2.92
CA LEU A 73 -1.88 -6.42 1.47
C LEU A 73 -1.24 -5.11 1.02
N ILE A 74 -1.69 -3.97 1.54
CA ILE A 74 -1.12 -2.65 1.22
C ILE A 74 0.35 -2.59 1.61
N VAL A 75 0.70 -3.06 2.81
CA VAL A 75 2.08 -3.14 3.29
C VAL A 75 2.92 -4.04 2.39
N ALA A 76 2.41 -5.20 1.99
CA ALA A 76 3.10 -6.10 1.07
C ALA A 76 3.38 -5.44 -0.30
N VAL A 77 2.42 -4.66 -0.82
CA VAL A 77 2.58 -3.90 -2.07
C VAL A 77 3.63 -2.79 -1.93
N ILE A 78 3.65 -2.07 -0.79
CA ILE A 78 4.68 -1.06 -0.51
C ILE A 78 6.07 -1.72 -0.46
N ILE A 79 6.21 -2.82 0.29
CA ILE A 79 7.46 -3.57 0.40
C ILE A 79 7.90 -4.06 -0.98
N TYR A 80 6.98 -4.55 -1.81
CA TYR A 80 7.27 -4.97 -3.19
C TYR A 80 7.88 -3.83 -4.02
N PHE A 81 7.30 -2.63 -3.97
CA PHE A 81 7.83 -1.47 -4.69
C PHE A 81 9.19 -1.02 -4.16
N LEU A 82 9.37 -1.03 -2.84
CA LEU A 82 10.67 -0.72 -2.22
C LEU A 82 11.73 -1.75 -2.60
N ALA A 83 11.40 -3.04 -2.57
CA ALA A 83 12.30 -4.11 -3.01
C ALA A 83 12.69 -3.91 -4.48
N LYS A 84 11.73 -3.59 -5.36
CA LYS A 84 12.01 -3.29 -6.77
C LYS A 84 12.84 -2.02 -6.97
N MET A 85 12.71 -1.03 -6.10
CA MET A 85 13.59 0.14 -6.10
C MET A 85 15.05 -0.28 -5.84
N PHE A 86 15.30 -1.12 -4.84
CA PHE A 86 16.66 -1.55 -4.50
C PHE A 86 17.24 -2.60 -5.46
N ASP A 87 16.42 -3.50 -6.00
CA ASP A 87 16.80 -4.58 -6.94
C ASP A 87 17.18 -4.08 -8.34
N THR A 88 16.97 -2.79 -8.64
CA THR A 88 17.48 -2.18 -9.89
C THR A 88 19.02 -2.08 -9.96
N SER A 89 19.75 -2.72 -9.05
CA SER A 89 21.21 -2.70 -8.91
C SER A 89 21.97 -3.61 -9.88
N GLN A 90 21.76 -3.46 -11.19
CA GLN A 90 22.78 -3.85 -12.18
C GLN A 90 23.78 -2.72 -12.49
N GLY A 91 24.12 -1.88 -11.51
CA GLY A 91 25.09 -0.79 -11.74
C GLY A 91 25.21 0.20 -10.60
N ALA A 92 25.29 -0.27 -9.35
CA ALA A 92 25.56 0.59 -8.21
C ALA A 92 26.98 0.45 -7.66
N TRP A 93 27.93 -0.04 -8.45
CA TRP A 93 29.38 0.25 -8.42
C TRP A 93 29.99 -0.28 -9.71
#